data_AF-A0A519RSP0-F1
#
_entry.id   AF-A0A519RSP0-F1
#
_cell.length_a   1.000
_cell.length_b   1.000
_cell.length_c   1.000
_cell.angle_alpha   90.00
_cell.angle_beta   90.00
_cell.angle_gamma   90.00
#
_symmetry.space_group_name_H-M   'P 1'
#
loop_
_entity.id
_entity.type
_entity.pdbx_description
1 polymer ?
#
loop_
_entity_poly.entity_id
_entity_poly.type
_entity_poly.pdbx_seq_one_letter_code
_entity_poly.pdbx_strand_id
1 'polypeptide(L)'
;MQKNNEKISSLIELNEELENYFRNTIIPQLFIDAQLVLRKFTPPAMRQFSLKLTDVGRPLADIEEHFRFPTIMENIQHVIASGEVLEKEIQT
;
A
#
# COMPACT_ATOMS: atom_id res chain seq x y z
N MET A 1 3.88 -1.23 -35.62
CA MET A 1 4.69 -0.35 -34.76
C MET A 1 3.84 0.72 -34.05
N GLN A 2 2.76 1.24 -34.65
CA GLN A 2 1.85 2.23 -34.03
C GLN A 2 1.15 1.78 -32.72
N LYS A 3 0.63 0.53 -32.69
CA LYS A 3 -0.20 0.00 -31.60
C LYS A 3 0.50 -0.15 -30.24
N ASN A 4 1.83 -0.31 -30.24
CA ASN A 4 2.61 -0.43 -29.00
C ASN A 4 2.82 0.93 -28.33
N ASN A 5 3.00 1.99 -29.12
CA ASN A 5 3.18 3.34 -28.58
C ASN A 5 1.90 3.86 -27.91
N GLU A 6 0.73 3.62 -28.52
CA GLU A 6 -0.55 3.98 -27.90
C GLU A 6 -0.75 3.27 -26.56
N LYS A 7 -0.40 1.98 -26.48
CA LYS A 7 -0.51 1.21 -25.23
C LYS A 7 0.45 1.71 -24.15
N ILE A 8 1.66 2.12 -24.53
CA ILE A 8 2.63 2.71 -23.59
C ILE A 8 2.11 4.06 -23.08
N SER A 9 1.60 4.92 -23.96
CA SER A 9 1.03 6.22 -23.58
C SER A 9 -0.14 6.08 -22.61
N SER A 10 -1.10 5.18 -22.89
CA SER A 10 -2.23 4.96 -21.97
C SER A 10 -1.79 4.42 -20.61
N LEU A 11 -0.75 3.57 -20.56
CA LEU A 11 -0.20 3.10 -19.29
C LEU A 11 0.46 4.23 -18.49
N ILE A 12 1.14 5.16 -19.17
CA ILE A 12 1.74 6.33 -18.53
C ILE A 12 0.64 7.23 -17.95
N GLU A 13 -0.39 7.54 -18.73
CA GLU A 13 -1.53 8.37 -18.28
C GLU A 13 -2.22 7.76 -17.06
N LEU A 14 -2.55 6.46 -17.11
CA LEU A 14 -3.13 5.73 -15.98
C LEU A 14 -2.23 5.76 -14.74
N ASN A 15 -0.92 5.62 -14.93
CA ASN A 15 0.02 5.66 -13.83
C ASN A 15 0.10 7.07 -13.22
N GLU A 16 0.11 8.13 -14.03
CA GLU A 16 0.08 9.50 -13.56
C GLU A 16 -1.20 9.81 -12.78
N GLU A 17 -2.36 9.35 -13.25
CA GLU A 17 -3.63 9.49 -12.52
C GLU A 17 -3.59 8.79 -11.16
N LEU A 18 -3.07 7.56 -11.10
CA LEU A 18 -2.89 6.83 -9.84
C LEU A 18 -1.94 7.57 -8.90
N GLU A 19 -0.79 8.05 -9.40
CA GLU A 19 0.12 8.86 -8.60
C GLU A 19 -0.56 10.12 -8.05
N ASN A 20 -1.39 10.78 -8.86
CA ASN A 20 -2.15 11.95 -8.44
C ASN A 20 -3.14 11.60 -7.32
N TYR A 21 -3.85 10.47 -7.42
CA TYR A 21 -4.75 9.98 -6.38
C TYR A 21 -4.01 9.76 -5.05
N PHE A 22 -2.89 9.03 -5.08
CA PHE A 22 -2.15 8.71 -3.86
C PHE A 22 -1.58 9.95 -3.17
N ARG A 23 -1.18 10.98 -3.93
CA ARG A 23 -0.65 12.23 -3.37
C ARG A 23 -1.74 13.11 -2.73
N ASN A 24 -2.96 13.04 -3.25
CA ASN A 24 -4.04 13.98 -2.87
C ASN A 24 -5.05 13.38 -1.88
N THR A 25 -5.01 12.07 -1.61
CA THR A 25 -5.88 11.48 -0.59
C THR A 25 -5.44 11.85 0.82
N ILE A 26 -6.43 12.12 1.67
CA ILE A 26 -6.22 12.41 3.10
C ILE A 26 -6.24 11.14 3.96
N ILE A 27 -6.64 9.99 3.39
CA ILE A 27 -6.77 8.73 4.12
C ILE A 27 -5.42 8.01 4.14
N PRO A 28 -4.89 7.66 5.33
CA PRO A 28 -3.73 6.79 5.48
C PRO A 28 -4.01 5.40 4.90
N GLN A 29 -3.26 5.01 3.87
CA GLN A 29 -3.42 3.72 3.19
C GLN A 29 -2.05 3.08 2.95
N LEU A 30 -2.00 1.75 3.07
CA LEU A 30 -0.85 0.91 2.79
C LEU A 30 -1.23 -0.08 1.69
N PHE A 31 -0.33 -0.29 0.74
CA PHE A 31 -0.49 -1.23 -0.37
C PHE A 31 0.55 -2.32 -0.21
N ILE A 32 0.07 -3.54 -0.04
CA ILE A 32 0.89 -4.71 0.31
C ILE A 32 0.59 -5.79 -0.71
N ASP A 33 1.62 -6.51 -1.15
CA ASP A 33 1.44 -7.64 -2.06
C ASP A 33 1.23 -8.97 -1.32
N ALA A 34 1.03 -10.04 -2.10
CA ALA A 34 0.83 -11.39 -1.57
C ALA A 34 2.06 -11.97 -0.84
N GLN A 35 3.23 -11.34 -0.96
CA GLN A 35 4.46 -11.72 -0.27
C GLN A 35 4.68 -10.88 1.00
N LEU A 36 3.67 -10.11 1.44
CA LEU A 36 3.74 -9.21 2.58
C LEU A 36 4.82 -8.13 2.42
N VAL A 37 5.07 -7.69 1.19
CA VAL A 37 5.99 -6.60 0.88
C VAL A 37 5.22 -5.30 0.73
N LEU A 38 5.68 -4.24 1.41
CA LEU A 38 5.12 -2.91 1.26
C LEU A 38 5.45 -2.37 -0.14
N ARG A 39 4.43 -2.16 -0.98
CA ARG A 39 4.60 -1.66 -2.36
C ARG A 39 4.38 -0.18 -2.49
N LYS A 40 3.47 0.37 -1.68
CA LYS A 40 3.16 1.79 -1.69
C LYS A 40 2.46 2.19 -0.41
N PHE A 41 2.44 3.48 -0.14
CA PHE A 41 1.62 4.07 0.90
C PHE A 41 1.25 5.50 0.52
N THR A 42 0.20 6.04 1.11
CA THR A 42 -0.19 7.44 0.92
C THR A 42 0.61 8.36 1.85
N PRO A 43 0.85 9.64 1.51
CA PRO A 43 1.58 10.57 2.37
C PRO A 43 1.04 10.67 3.82
N PRO A 44 -0.29 10.63 4.07
CA PRO A 44 -0.81 10.56 5.44
C PRO A 44 -0.35 9.32 6.22
N ALA A 45 -0.17 8.18 5.56
CA ALA A 45 0.32 6.95 6.17
C ALA A 45 1.77 7.05 6.66
N MET A 46 2.59 7.92 6.07
CA MET A 46 3.95 8.19 6.56
C MET A 46 3.96 8.63 8.02
N ARG A 47 3.00 9.47 8.41
CA ARG A 47 2.93 9.99 9.78
C ARG A 47 2.28 9.00 10.73
N GLN A 48 1.20 8.35 10.30
CA GLN A 48 0.48 7.39 11.14
C GLN A 48 1.33 6.16 11.49
N PHE A 49 2.14 5.70 10.52
CA PHE A 49 2.96 4.50 10.65
C PHE A 49 4.45 4.83 10.62
N SER A 50 4.88 6.06 10.92
CA SER A 50 6.30 6.47 10.93
C SER A 50 7.14 6.00 9.71
N LEU A 51 6.52 5.82 8.54
CA LEU A 51 7.13 5.20 7.36
C LEU A 51 8.03 6.17 6.60
N LYS A 52 9.06 5.62 5.97
CA LYS A 52 9.97 6.31 5.05
C LYS A 52 9.80 5.75 3.64
N LEU A 53 10.18 6.54 2.64
CA LEU A 53 10.19 6.07 1.24
C LEU A 53 11.08 4.83 1.04
N THR A 54 12.14 4.71 1.84
CA THR A 54 13.04 3.55 1.84
C THR A 54 12.41 2.27 2.37
N ASP A 55 11.22 2.35 2.97
CA ASP A 55 10.49 1.17 3.44
C ASP A 55 9.70 0.48 2.33
N VAL A 56 9.50 1.15 1.20
CA VAL A 56 8.93 0.52 0.00
C VAL A 56 9.88 -0.56 -0.51
N GLY A 57 9.33 -1.75 -0.77
CA GLY A 57 10.06 -2.94 -1.19
C GLY A 57 10.54 -3.81 -0.03
N ARG A 58 10.33 -3.40 1.23
CA ARG A 58 10.67 -4.21 2.40
C ARG A 58 9.51 -5.12 2.82
N PRO A 59 9.80 -6.32 3.33
CA PRO A 59 8.81 -7.13 4.04
C PRO A 59 8.20 -6.35 5.21
N LEU A 60 6.91 -6.53 5.46
CA LEU A 60 6.23 -5.87 6.58
C LEU A 60 6.81 -6.24 7.95
N ALA A 61 7.34 -7.46 8.09
CA ALA A 61 8.02 -7.91 9.30
C ALA A 61 9.24 -7.04 9.66
N ASP A 62 9.94 -6.50 8.65
CA ASP A 62 11.13 -5.67 8.85
C ASP A 62 10.81 -4.22 9.27
N ILE A 63 9.54 -3.84 9.18
CA ILE A 63 9.01 -2.52 9.55
C ILE A 63 7.85 -2.65 10.55
N GLU A 64 7.74 -3.81 11.19
CA GLU A 64 6.62 -4.16 12.07
C GLU A 64 6.52 -3.21 13.27
N GLU A 65 7.67 -2.79 13.78
CA GLU A 65 7.80 -1.85 14.91
C GLU A 65 7.10 -0.51 14.67
N HIS A 66 6.85 -0.17 13.40
CA HIS A 66 6.16 1.05 13.05
C HIS A 66 4.62 0.94 13.11
N PHE A 67 4.08 -0.28 13.22
CA PHE A 67 2.65 -0.51 13.38
C PHE A 67 2.29 -0.63 14.87
N ARG A 68 1.38 0.23 15.34
CA ARG A 68 0.88 0.19 16.73
C ARG A 68 -0.14 -0.92 17.01
N PHE A 69 -0.38 -1.80 16.02
CA PHE A 69 -1.48 -2.75 16.02
C PHE A 69 -0.93 -4.18 15.98
N PRO A 70 -0.83 -4.89 17.11
CA PRO A 70 -0.20 -6.21 17.18
C PRO A 70 -0.81 -7.24 16.21
N THR A 71 -2.12 -7.13 15.95
CA THR A 71 -2.83 -8.07 15.08
C THR A 71 -2.72 -7.75 13.59
N ILE A 72 -2.00 -6.70 13.18
CA ILE A 72 -2.02 -6.23 11.78
C ILE A 72 -1.50 -7.30 10.81
N MET A 73 -0.43 -8.01 11.18
CA MET A 73 0.16 -9.06 10.34
C MET A 73 -0.80 -10.24 10.18
N GLU A 74 -1.37 -10.71 11.28
CA GLU A 74 -2.37 -11.79 11.28
C GLU A 74 -3.60 -11.42 10.44
N ASN A 75 -4.09 -10.18 10.58
CA ASN A 75 -5.23 -9.66 9.83
C ASN A 75 -4.95 -9.65 8.31
N ILE A 76 -3.77 -9.16 7.89
CA ILE A 76 -3.39 -9.13 6.47
C ILE A 76 -3.28 -10.56 5.93
N GLN A 77 -2.63 -11.46 6.67
CA GLN A 77 -2.53 -12.86 6.28
C GLN A 77 -3.90 -13.53 6.16
N HIS A 78 -4.83 -13.24 7.07
CA HIS A 78 -6.19 -13.73 7.02
C HIS A 78 -6.94 -13.25 5.77
N VAL A 79 -6.83 -11.95 5.43
CA VAL A 79 -7.43 -11.38 4.21
C VAL A 79 -6.83 -12.00 2.95
N ILE A 80 -5.50 -12.20 2.90
CA ILE A 80 -4.85 -12.85 1.76
C ILE A 80 -5.31 -14.31 1.61
N ALA A 81 -5.47 -15.04 2.71
CA ALA A 81 -5.87 -16.45 2.69
C ALA A 81 -7.36 -16.65 2.37
N SER A 82 -8.24 -15.77 2.88
CA SER A 82 -9.69 -15.85 2.69
C SER A 82 -10.17 -15.17 1.40
N GLY A 83 -9.49 -14.10 0.97
CA GLY A 83 -9.96 -13.18 -0.06
C GLY A 83 -11.11 -12.27 0.40
N GLU A 84 -11.49 -12.33 1.68
CA GLU A 84 -12.59 -11.55 2.25
C GLU A 84 -12.07 -10.25 2.86
N VAL A 85 -12.87 -9.19 2.73
CA VAL A 85 -12.55 -7.90 3.35
C VAL A 85 -12.72 -8.01 4.86
N LEU A 86 -11.69 -7.61 5.62
CA LEU A 86 -11.74 -7.53 7.08
C LEU A 86 -11.80 -6.06 7.52
N GLU A 87 -12.88 -5.69 8.20
CA GLU A 87 -13.01 -4.41 8.89
C GLU A 87 -12.89 -4.64 10.40
N LYS A 88 -12.08 -3.82 11.08
CA LYS A 88 -11.82 -3.95 12.51
C LYS A 88 -11.60 -2.57 13.13
N GLU A 89 -12.34 -2.27 14.19
CA GLU A 89 -12.06 -1.10 15.03
C GLU A 89 -10.82 -1.36 15.88
N ILE A 90 -9.93 -0.37 15.94
CA ILE A 90 -8.66 -0.44 16.64
C ILE A 90 -8.55 0.74 17.59
N GLN A 91 -8.26 0.46 18.87
CA GLN A 91 -7.93 1.50 19.84
C GLN A 91 -6.46 1.89 19.64
N THR A 92 -6.22 3.20 19.48
CA THR A 92 -4.90 3.77 19.14
C THR A 92 -4.38 4.65 20.25
#